data_AF-A0A7V8ATM9-F1
#
_entry.id   AF-A0A7V8ATM9-F1
#
_cell.length_a   1.000
_cell.length_b   1.000
_cell.length_c   1.000
_cell.angle_alpha   90.00
_cell.angle_beta   90.00
_cell.angle_gamma   90.00
#
_symmetry.space_group_name_H-M   'P 1'
#
loop_
_entity.id
_entity.type
_entity.pdbx_description
1 polymer ?
#
loop_
_entity_poly.entity_id
_entity_poly.type
_entity_poly.pdbx_seq_one_letter_code
_entity_poly.pdbx_strand_id
1 'polypeptide(L)'
;MKEEKNGLHYMSDRMQKKLLEFYRNSIPDHVIDAGKSHITLRLTDDLCNYRDYVVTICDVHSFFANLKKRREPIVALGGYSGEEAYMRNIALECLRWFKFVSPEEFREKMRYPNEP
;
A
#
# COMPACT_ATOMS: atom_id res chain seq x y z
N MET A 1 16.26 -29.71 17.21
CA MET A 1 15.68 -28.38 17.50
C MET A 1 15.05 -27.88 16.21
N LYS A 2 13.78 -27.48 16.26
CA LYS A 2 13.04 -26.97 15.09
C LYS A 2 13.43 -25.51 14.91
N GLU A 3 14.11 -25.18 13.81
CA GLU A 3 14.28 -23.80 13.39
C GLU A 3 12.93 -23.29 12.87
N GLU A 4 12.28 -22.45 13.67
CA GLU A 4 11.16 -21.62 13.24
C GLU A 4 11.64 -20.73 12.10
N LYS A 5 11.18 -21.03 10.89
CA LYS A 5 11.33 -20.15 9.75
C LYS A 5 10.51 -18.90 10.02
N ASN A 6 11.16 -17.88 10.59
CA ASN A 6 10.67 -16.51 10.52
C ASN A 6 10.50 -16.17 9.05
N GLY A 7 9.26 -16.28 8.56
CA GLY A 7 8.86 -15.86 7.24
C GLY A 7 8.90 -14.34 7.15
N LEU A 8 10.10 -13.76 7.18
CA LEU A 8 10.35 -12.47 6.55
C LEU A 8 10.00 -12.68 5.09
N HIS A 9 8.81 -12.23 4.70
CA HIS A 9 8.46 -12.03 3.31
C HIS A 9 9.47 -11.04 2.75
N TYR A 10 10.60 -11.54 2.23
CA TYR A 10 11.57 -10.73 1.54
C TYR A 10 10.88 -10.17 0.31
N MET A 11 10.73 -8.85 0.27
CA MET A 11 10.32 -8.14 -0.93
C MET A 11 11.17 -8.61 -2.11
N SER A 12 10.54 -8.97 -3.23
CA SER A 12 11.28 -9.37 -4.42
C SER A 12 12.17 -8.22 -4.92
N ASP A 13 13.38 -8.52 -5.43
CA ASP A 13 14.32 -7.53 -5.99
C ASP A 13 13.66 -6.60 -7.02
N ARG A 14 12.73 -7.14 -7.82
CA ARG A 14 11.95 -6.36 -8.79
C ARG A 14 11.12 -5.27 -8.11
N MET A 15 10.50 -5.59 -6.98
CA MET A 15 9.63 -4.69 -6.26
C MET A 15 10.43 -3.66 -5.46
N GLN A 16 11.58 -4.05 -4.91
CA GLN A 16 12.51 -3.12 -4.27
C GLN A 16 13.02 -2.07 -5.27
N LYS A 17 13.37 -2.48 -6.49
CA LYS A 17 13.73 -1.54 -7.57
C LYS A 17 12.59 -0.57 -7.90
N LYS A 18 11.35 -1.05 -7.98
CA LYS A 18 10.18 -0.20 -8.22
C LYS A 18 9.92 0.78 -7.09
N LEU A 19 10.08 0.37 -5.83
CA LEU A 19 9.98 1.28 -4.68
C LEU A 19 11.05 2.36 -4.74
N LEU A 20 12.31 1.99 -5.03
CA LEU A 20 13.38 2.96 -5.20
C LEU A 20 13.07 3.94 -6.34
N GLU A 21 12.55 3.47 -7.47
CA GLU A 21 12.15 4.35 -8.58
C GLU A 21 11.02 5.31 -8.16
N PHE A 22 9.98 4.78 -7.51
CA PHE A 22 8.84 5.56 -7.03
C PHE A 22 9.26 6.66 -6.03
N TYR A 23 10.17 6.33 -5.10
CA TYR A 23 10.66 7.23 -4.06
C TYR A 23 11.99 7.92 -4.41
N ARG A 24 12.41 7.94 -5.68
CA ARG A 24 13.63 8.65 -6.14
C ARG A 24 14.91 8.24 -5.40
N ASN A 25 15.12 6.93 -5.27
CA ASN A 25 16.25 6.26 -4.61
C ASN A 25 16.32 6.36 -3.08
N SER A 26 15.23 6.79 -2.41
CA SER A 26 15.18 6.83 -0.94
C SER A 26 13.81 6.39 -0.42
N ILE A 27 13.69 5.12 -0.02
CA ILE A 27 12.44 4.57 0.53
C ILE A 27 12.25 5.12 1.96
N PRO A 28 11.08 5.68 2.31
CA PRO A 28 10.78 6.10 3.67
C PRO A 28 10.78 4.93 4.68
N ASP A 29 11.24 5.18 5.91
CA ASP A 29 11.32 4.16 6.98
C ASP A 29 9.96 3.57 7.36
N HIS A 30 8.87 4.31 7.11
CA HIS A 30 7.51 3.82 7.38
C HIS A 30 7.04 2.80 6.34
N VAL A 31 7.76 2.56 5.24
CA VAL A 31 7.41 1.56 4.22
C VAL A 31 8.22 0.29 4.47
N ILE A 32 7.56 -0.77 4.91
CA ILE A 32 8.20 -2.04 5.27
C ILE A 32 8.25 -3.01 4.09
N ASP A 33 7.13 -3.10 3.36
CA ASP A 33 6.98 -3.96 2.20
C ASP A 33 5.94 -3.34 1.26
N ALA A 34 5.93 -3.75 0.00
CA ALA A 34 4.95 -3.32 -0.97
C ALA A 34 4.80 -4.37 -2.07
N GLY A 35 3.59 -4.45 -2.60
CA GLY A 35 3.27 -5.28 -3.75
C GLY A 35 2.42 -4.53 -4.75
N LYS A 36 1.89 -5.26 -5.72
CA LYS A 36 1.02 -4.68 -6.76
C LYS A 36 -0.34 -4.22 -6.21
N SER A 37 -0.84 -4.91 -5.18
CA SER A 37 -2.17 -4.72 -4.62
C SER A 37 -2.16 -4.30 -3.14
N HIS A 38 -0.98 -4.22 -2.53
CA HIS A 38 -0.82 -3.84 -1.12
C HIS A 38 0.44 -3.00 -0.91
N ILE A 39 0.48 -2.31 0.23
CA ILE A 39 1.66 -1.69 0.82
C ILE A 39 1.59 -1.88 2.33
N THR A 40 2.70 -2.30 2.93
CA THR A 40 2.83 -2.53 4.37
C THR A 40 3.53 -1.34 4.99
N LEU A 41 2.82 -0.65 5.88
CA LEU A 41 3.30 0.57 6.52
C LEU A 41 3.52 0.35 8.01
N ARG A 42 4.67 0.78 8.53
CA ARG A 42 4.94 0.85 9.96
C ARG A 42 4.48 2.19 10.50
N LEU A 43 3.42 2.17 11.28
CA LEU A 43 2.81 3.35 11.88
C LEU A 43 2.83 3.22 13.41
N THR A 44 2.84 4.36 14.08
CA THR A 44 2.83 4.44 15.54
C THR A 44 1.39 4.52 16.04
N ASP A 45 1.00 3.65 16.97
CA ASP A 45 -0.30 3.75 17.64
C ASP A 45 -0.30 4.82 18.75
N ASP A 46 -1.48 5.10 19.32
CA ASP A 46 -1.67 6.10 20.39
C ASP A 46 -0.83 5.82 21.66
N LEU A 47 -0.29 4.60 21.80
CA LEU A 47 0.54 4.16 22.92
C LEU A 47 2.03 4.13 22.54
N CYS A 48 2.42 4.81 21.46
CA CYS A 48 3.78 4.86 20.93
C CYS A 48 4.35 3.50 20.50
N ASN A 49 3.50 2.49 20.25
CA ASN A 49 3.97 1.22 19.72
C ASN A 49 3.97 1.27 18.19
N TYR A 50 5.06 0.80 17.59
CA TYR A 50 5.12 0.59 16.16
C TYR A 50 4.38 -0.69 15.78
N ARG A 51 3.45 -0.57 14.83
CA ARG A 51 2.73 -1.71 14.26
C ARG A 51 2.77 -1.63 12.74
N ASP A 52 2.82 -2.80 12.12
CA ASP A 52 2.82 -2.94 10.67
C ASP A 52 1.38 -3.14 10.18
N TYR A 53 0.94 -2.28 9.27
CA TYR A 53 -0.41 -2.26 8.71
C TYR A 53 -0.37 -2.54 7.22
N VAL A 54 -1.13 -3.54 6.78
CA VAL A 54 -1.26 -3.87 5.37
C VAL A 54 -2.40 -3.04 4.79
N VAL A 55 -2.07 -2.09 3.91
CA VAL A 55 -3.03 -1.27 3.18
C VAL A 55 -3.18 -1.82 1.76
N THR A 56 -4.38 -2.25 1.41
CA THR A 56 -4.69 -2.75 0.07
C THR A 56 -5.27 -1.66 -0.84
N ILE A 57 -5.29 -1.92 -2.14
CA ILE A 57 -5.98 -1.06 -3.10
C ILE A 57 -7.48 -0.91 -2.76
N CYS A 58 -8.12 -1.96 -2.26
CA CYS A 58 -9.53 -1.95 -1.84
C CYS A 58 -9.75 -1.04 -0.62
N ASP A 59 -8.80 -1.02 0.33
CA ASP A 59 -8.86 -0.13 1.49
C ASP A 59 -8.80 1.33 1.06
N VAL A 60 -7.88 1.66 0.15
CA VAL A 60 -7.74 3.01 -0.39
C VAL A 60 -9.00 3.46 -1.14
N HIS A 61 -9.57 2.59 -1.97
CA HIS A 61 -10.84 2.88 -2.65
C HIS A 61 -11.98 3.11 -1.64
N SER A 62 -12.09 2.24 -0.64
CA SER A 62 -13.12 2.34 0.40
C SER A 62 -12.96 3.62 1.23
N PHE A 63 -11.72 4.00 1.53
CA PHE A 63 -11.40 5.24 2.23
C PHE A 63 -11.94 6.46 1.47
N PHE A 64 -11.56 6.64 0.21
CA PHE A 64 -12.00 7.79 -0.58
C PHE A 64 -13.50 7.79 -0.91
N ALA A 65 -14.11 6.61 -1.09
CA ALA A 65 -15.54 6.48 -1.32
C ALA A 65 -16.37 6.91 -0.09
N ASN A 66 -15.85 6.66 1.12
CA ASN A 66 -16.52 6.98 2.37
C ASN A 66 -16.15 8.35 2.94
N LEU A 67 -15.03 8.94 2.52
CA LEU A 67 -14.55 10.24 3.01
C LEU A 67 -15.61 11.34 2.85
N LYS A 68 -16.32 11.38 1.71
CA LYS A 68 -17.38 12.38 1.46
C LYS A 68 -18.64 12.19 2.30
N LYS A 69 -18.82 11.01 2.92
CA LYS A 69 -20.03 10.64 3.68
C LYS A 69 -19.85 10.82 5.19
N ARG A 70 -18.60 10.96 5.67
CA ARG A 70 -18.29 11.06 7.09
C ARG A 70 -18.27 12.52 7.55
N ARG A 71 -18.66 12.73 8.81
CA ARG A 71 -18.52 13.98 9.56
C ARG A 71 -17.54 13.86 10.73
N GLU A 72 -16.96 12.67 10.91
CA GLU A 72 -16.06 12.35 12.02
C GLU A 72 -14.62 12.79 11.68
N PRO A 73 -13.89 13.38 12.64
CA PRO A 73 -12.50 13.81 12.43
C PRO A 73 -11.51 12.63 12.39
N ILE A 74 -11.90 11.48 12.94
CA ILE A 74 -11.10 10.25 12.97
C ILE A 74 -11.62 9.31 11.88
N VAL A 75 -10.71 8.81 11.05
CA VAL A 75 -10.99 7.91 9.94
C VAL A 75 -10.01 6.74 9.94
N ALA A 76 -10.39 5.64 9.28
CA ALA A 76 -9.59 4.43 9.25
C ALA A 76 -9.18 4.03 7.82
N LEU A 77 -7.97 3.51 7.68
CA LEU A 77 -7.39 2.94 6.45
C LEU A 77 -6.60 1.68 6.81
N GLY A 78 -6.94 0.53 6.23
CA GLY A 78 -6.18 -0.72 6.44
C GLY A 78 -6.06 -1.12 7.92
N GLY A 79 -7.09 -0.84 8.73
CA GLY A 79 -7.09 -1.15 10.17
C GLY A 79 -6.36 -0.13 11.06
N TYR A 80 -5.69 0.87 10.49
CA TYR A 80 -5.14 2.00 11.24
C TYR A 80 -6.13 3.16 11.27
N SER A 81 -6.31 3.79 12.44
CA SER A 81 -7.21 4.93 12.63
C SER A 81 -6.42 6.16 13.02
N GLY A 82 -6.82 7.34 12.53
CA GLY A 82 -6.17 8.59 12.86
C GLY A 82 -6.91 9.79 12.30
N GLU A 83 -6.32 10.97 12.47
CA GLU A 83 -6.89 12.22 11.96
C GLU A 83 -7.03 12.21 10.43
N GLU A 84 -8.15 12.75 9.93
CA GLU A 84 -8.48 12.78 8.51
C GLU A 84 -7.34 13.29 7.62
N ALA A 85 -6.70 14.41 8.00
CA ALA A 85 -5.64 15.01 7.21
C ALA A 85 -4.42 14.09 7.07
N TYR A 86 -4.01 13.45 8.17
CA TYR A 86 -2.90 12.50 8.18
C TYR A 86 -3.25 11.25 7.37
N MET A 87 -4.42 10.67 7.61
CA MET A 87 -4.89 9.47 6.92
C MET A 87 -5.06 9.70 5.41
N ARG A 88 -5.50 10.89 5.01
CA ARG A 88 -5.60 11.28 3.61
C ARG A 88 -4.23 11.34 2.93
N ASN A 89 -3.19 11.82 3.62
CA ASN A 89 -1.83 11.83 3.08
C ASN A 89 -1.33 10.40 2.83
N ILE A 90 -1.52 9.50 3.80
CA ILE A 90 -1.18 8.07 3.65
C ILE A 90 -1.97 7.45 2.49
N ALA A 91 -3.28 7.66 2.44
CA ALA A 91 -4.13 7.10 1.37
C ALA A 91 -3.71 7.59 -0.02
N LEU A 92 -3.30 8.86 -0.15
CA LEU A 92 -2.80 9.44 -1.40
C LEU A 92 -1.44 8.85 -1.80
N GLU A 93 -0.54 8.63 -0.84
CA GLU A 93 0.73 7.95 -1.08
C GLU A 93 0.50 6.53 -1.61
N CYS A 94 -0.36 5.76 -0.93
CA CYS A 94 -0.75 4.41 -1.36
C CYS A 94 -1.38 4.42 -2.76
N LEU A 95 -2.29 5.36 -3.03
CA LEU A 95 -2.92 5.51 -4.35
C LEU A 95 -1.88 5.79 -5.46
N ARG A 96 -0.90 6.65 -5.19
CA ARG A 96 0.19 6.96 -6.14
C ARG A 96 1.05 5.73 -6.38
N TRP A 97 1.37 4.97 -5.34
CA TRP A 97 2.08 3.70 -5.47
C TRP A 97 1.32 2.72 -6.36
N PHE A 98 0.03 2.49 -6.09
CA PHE A 98 -0.80 1.59 -6.90
C PHE A 98 -0.91 2.05 -8.35
N LYS A 99 -1.02 3.36 -8.60
CA LYS A 99 -0.99 3.90 -9.98
C LYS A 99 0.35 3.68 -10.67
N PHE A 100 1.46 3.83 -9.94
CA PHE A 100 2.81 3.67 -10.46
C PHE A 100 3.16 2.22 -10.79
N VAL A 101 2.70 1.26 -9.99
CA VAL A 101 2.98 -0.16 -10.22
C VAL A 101 2.05 -0.81 -11.26
N SER A 102 0.88 -0.21 -11.50
CA SER A 102 -0.19 -0.64 -12.43
C SER A 102 -0.04 -0.37 -13.97
N PRO A 103 1.00 0.29 -14.54
CA PRO A 103 0.96 0.69 -15.96
C PRO A 103 0.81 -0.40 -17.03
N GLU A 104 1.17 -1.67 -16.76
CA GLU A 104 1.30 -2.71 -17.81
C GLU A 104 0.37 -3.94 -17.65
N GLU A 105 -0.23 -4.20 -16.48
CA GLU A 105 -1.07 -5.40 -16.30
C GLU A 105 -2.54 -5.22 -16.70
N PHE A 106 -2.96 -3.98 -17.01
CA PHE A 106 -4.27 -3.69 -17.62
C PHE A 106 -4.21 -3.54 -19.15
N ARG A 107 -3.03 -3.51 -19.77
CA ARG A 107 -2.88 -3.34 -21.23
C ARG A 107 -2.80 -4.66 -22.00
N GLU A 108 -2.41 -5.76 -21.37
CA GLU A 108 -2.21 -7.05 -22.05
C GLU A 108 -3.18 -8.13 -21.56
N LYS A 109 -4.45 -8.06 -21.99
CA LYS A 109 -5.35 -9.25 -22.14
C LYS A 109 -6.66 -8.99 -22.91
N MET A 110 -6.70 -7.98 -23.78
CA MET A 110 -7.79 -7.81 -24.78
C MET A 110 -7.25 -7.57 -26.20
N ARG A 111 -6.12 -8.17 -26.56
CA ARG A 111 -5.92 -8.57 -27.95
C ARG A 111 -6.38 -10.01 -28.03
N TYR A 112 -7.66 -10.21 -28.33
CA TYR A 112 -8.10 -11.47 -28.90
C TYR A 112 -7.15 -11.76 -30.08
N PRO A 113 -6.50 -12.92 -30.14
CA PRO A 113 -5.93 -13.34 -31.40
C PRO A 113 -7.11 -13.41 -32.37
N ASN A 114 -7.05 -12.63 -33.45
CA ASN A 114 -7.82 -12.96 -34.64
C ASN A 114 -7.34 -14.36 -35.02
N GLU A 115 -8.11 -15.37 -34.65
CA GLU A 115 -7.96 -16.69 -35.24
C GLU A 115 -8.68 -16.69 -36.60
N PRO A 116 -8.07 -17.36 -37.60
CA PRO A 116 -8.31 -17.15 -39.03
C PRO A 116 -9.69 -17.58 -39.55
#